data_AF-A0A2Z2NPZ0-F1
#
_entry.id   AF-A0A2Z2NPZ0-F1
#
_cell.length_a   1.000
_cell.length_b   1.000
_cell.length_c   1.000
_cell.angle_alpha   90.00
_cell.angle_beta   90.00
_cell.angle_gamma   90.00
#
_symmetry.space_group_name_H-M   'P 1'
#
loop_
_entity.id
_entity.type
_entity.pdbx_description
1 polymer ?
#
loop_
_entity_poly.entity_id
_entity_poly.type
_entity_poly.pdbx_seq_one_letter_code
_entity_poly.pdbx_strand_id
1 'polypeptide(L)'
;MSALCVATAAALFSWSTSSFTLSWTHSVEKTEWQESWVIEDNALVLESARVKGSGAGMDPGEGAKLIDGWWQWQPTLPPLPALHLSASGATASPWTLCVADECMSLGEQAEAAVKLWSCPEKAESH
;
A
#
# COMPACT_ATOMS: atom_id res chain seq x y z
N MET A 1 -1.91 -21.36 -2.53
CA MET A 1 -1.40 -20.30 -1.66
C MET A 1 -0.98 -19.14 -2.55
N SER A 2 -1.51 -17.94 -2.27
CA SER A 2 -1.15 -16.72 -3.00
C SER A 2 -0.08 -15.98 -2.21
N ALA A 3 0.81 -15.30 -2.93
CA ALA A 3 1.89 -14.51 -2.37
C ALA A 3 1.78 -13.07 -2.88
N LEU A 4 2.32 -12.13 -2.12
CA LEU A 4 2.52 -10.75 -2.57
C LEU A 4 3.84 -10.68 -3.33
N CYS A 5 3.80 -10.34 -4.61
CA CYS A 5 4.99 -10.02 -5.39
C CYS A 5 5.17 -8.51 -5.49
N VAL A 6 6.41 -8.06 -5.35
CA VAL A 6 6.81 -6.65 -5.47
C VAL A 6 7.96 -6.54 -6.45
N ALA A 7 7.79 -5.66 -7.44
CA ALA A 7 8.82 -5.29 -8.38
C ALA A 7 9.20 -3.83 -8.20
N THR A 8 10.50 -3.60 -8.13
CA THR A 8 11.12 -2.28 -8.17
C THR A 8 12.10 -2.23 -9.34
N ALA A 9 12.66 -1.06 -9.64
CA ALA A 9 13.72 -0.94 -10.64
C ALA A 9 14.99 -1.75 -10.30
N ALA A 10 15.23 -2.02 -9.02
CA ALA A 10 16.46 -2.68 -8.55
C ALA A 10 16.29 -4.18 -8.27
N ALA A 11 15.10 -4.62 -7.87
CA ALA A 11 14.87 -5.97 -7.34
C ALA A 11 13.42 -6.44 -7.45
N LEU A 12 13.26 -7.77 -7.38
CA LEU A 12 12.00 -8.48 -7.27
C LEU A 12 11.95 -9.24 -5.94
N PHE A 13 10.86 -9.10 -5.21
CA PHE A 13 10.63 -9.75 -3.92
C PHE A 13 9.27 -10.44 -3.89
N SER A 14 9.12 -11.45 -3.03
CA SER A 14 7.83 -12.12 -2.80
C SER A 14 7.67 -12.53 -1.35
N TRP A 15 6.50 -12.28 -0.76
CA TRP A 15 6.11 -12.76 0.58
C TRP A 15 4.93 -13.71 0.49
N SER A 16 5.00 -14.85 1.18
CA SER A 16 3.83 -15.70 1.42
C SER A 16 2.94 -15.03 2.47
N THR A 17 2.03 -14.17 2.00
CA THR A 17 1.07 -13.45 2.83
C THR A 17 -0.28 -13.36 2.14
N SER A 18 -1.34 -13.23 2.94
CA SER A 18 -2.69 -12.90 2.46
C SER A 18 -3.06 -11.43 2.71
N SER A 19 -2.22 -10.67 3.40
CA SER A 19 -2.47 -9.26 3.72
C SER A 19 -1.19 -8.45 3.86
N PHE A 20 -1.27 -7.16 3.58
CA PHE A 20 -0.16 -6.22 3.76
C PHE A 20 -0.68 -4.82 4.04
N THR A 21 0.18 -3.98 4.58
CA THR A 21 -0.12 -2.56 4.83
C THR A 21 0.84 -1.70 4.02
N LEU A 22 0.29 -0.68 3.36
CA LEU A 22 1.06 0.38 2.71
C LEU A 22 0.88 1.66 3.49
N SER A 23 1.96 2.32 3.88
CA SER A 23 1.92 3.66 4.48
C SER A 23 2.85 4.61 3.78
N TRP A 24 2.41 5.86 3.60
CA TRP A 24 3.23 6.92 3.03
C TRP A 24 2.87 8.25 3.67
N THR A 25 3.80 9.20 3.60
CA THR A 25 3.51 10.58 4.04
C THR A 25 3.28 11.44 2.81
N HIS A 26 2.11 12.08 2.73
CA HIS A 26 1.84 13.04 1.68
C HIS A 26 2.72 14.29 1.91
N SER A 27 3.66 14.56 1.00
CA SER A 27 4.73 15.55 1.19
C SER A 27 4.21 16.99 1.34
N VAL A 28 3.12 17.33 0.64
CA VAL A 28 2.50 18.66 0.67
C VAL A 28 1.78 18.90 1.99
N GLU A 29 0.99 17.92 2.44
CA GLU A 29 0.17 18.04 3.65
C GLU A 29 0.87 17.54 4.92
N LYS A 30 2.08 16.98 4.78
CA LYS A 30 2.86 16.31 5.84
C LYS A 30 2.02 15.34 6.67
N THR A 31 1.12 14.66 5.98
CA THR A 31 0.08 13.84 6.59
C THR A 31 0.37 12.37 6.32
N GLU A 32 0.27 11.55 7.35
CA GLU A 32 0.51 10.11 7.28
C GLU A 32 -0.75 9.41 6.76
N TRP A 33 -0.60 8.68 5.65
CA TRP A 33 -1.63 7.83 5.06
C TRP A 33 -1.25 6.38 5.24
N GLN A 34 -2.24 5.54 5.48
CA GLN A 34 -2.07 4.11 5.59
C GLN A 34 -3.25 3.37 4.98
N GLU A 35 -2.96 2.32 4.23
CA GLU A 35 -3.91 1.44 3.59
C GLU A 35 -3.64 -0.01 3.97
N SER A 36 -4.70 -0.74 4.31
CA SER A 36 -4.65 -2.17 4.60
C SER A 36 -5.26 -2.93 3.44
N TRP A 37 -4.45 -3.83 2.87
CA TRP A 37 -4.78 -4.59 1.68
C TRP A 37 -4.83 -6.09 1.99
N VAL A 38 -5.75 -6.78 1.36
CA VAL A 38 -5.87 -8.24 1.40
C VAL A 38 -5.76 -8.83 0.00
N ILE A 39 -5.27 -10.07 -0.09
CA ILE A 39 -5.14 -10.82 -1.33
C ILE A 39 -6.26 -11.84 -1.40
N GLU A 40 -7.23 -11.60 -2.27
CA GLU A 40 -8.40 -12.46 -2.49
C GLU A 40 -8.48 -12.82 -3.97
N ASP A 41 -8.69 -14.10 -4.28
CA ASP A 41 -8.87 -14.59 -5.66
C ASP A 41 -7.79 -14.13 -6.67
N ASN A 42 -6.54 -13.98 -6.21
CA ASN A 42 -5.44 -13.39 -6.98
C ASN A 42 -5.71 -11.96 -7.46
N ALA A 43 -6.33 -11.17 -6.58
CA ALA A 43 -6.48 -9.73 -6.70
C ALA A 43 -6.17 -9.07 -5.35
N LEU A 44 -5.82 -7.79 -5.41
CA LEU A 44 -5.56 -6.93 -4.27
C LEU A 44 -6.85 -6.17 -3.94
N VAL A 45 -7.36 -6.34 -2.73
CA VAL A 45 -8.58 -5.69 -2.26
C VAL A 45 -8.21 -4.71 -1.16
N LEU A 46 -8.62 -3.45 -1.32
CA LEU A 46 -8.42 -2.42 -0.31
C LEU A 46 -9.49 -2.58 0.77
N GLU A 47 -9.10 -3.10 1.93
CA GLU A 47 -10.04 -3.35 3.03
C GLU A 47 -10.33 -2.06 3.81
N SER A 48 -9.29 -1.27 4.08
CA SER A 48 -9.44 0.00 4.78
C SER A 48 -8.34 0.99 4.40
N ALA A 49 -8.69 2.27 4.45
CA ALA A 49 -7.76 3.38 4.31
C ALA A 49 -7.91 4.29 5.52
N ARG A 50 -6.79 4.81 6.00
CA ARG A 50 -6.75 5.75 7.11
C ARG A 50 -5.75 6.85 6.91
N VAL A 51 -6.11 8.04 7.38
CA VAL A 51 -5.26 9.23 7.32
C VAL A 51 -5.17 9.90 8.68
N LYS A 52 -3.95 10.25 9.08
CA LYS A 52 -3.68 10.91 10.35
C LYS A 52 -3.95 12.40 10.23
N GLY A 53 -4.97 12.91 10.92
CA GLY A 53 -5.29 14.31 10.76
C GLY A 53 -6.38 14.82 11.68
N SER A 54 -6.37 16.13 11.88
CA SER A 54 -7.35 16.85 12.69
C SER A 54 -8.73 17.00 12.02
N GLY A 55 -8.91 16.49 10.80
CA GLY A 55 -10.14 16.65 10.00
C GLY A 55 -10.33 18.03 9.39
N ALA A 56 -9.35 18.94 9.52
CA ALA A 56 -9.40 20.27 8.94
C ALA A 56 -8.77 20.29 7.55
N GLY A 57 -9.58 20.22 6.49
CA GLY A 57 -9.15 20.50 5.11
C GLY A 57 -8.91 19.29 4.22
N MET A 58 -8.95 18.07 4.76
CA MET A 58 -9.08 16.84 3.96
C MET A 58 -10.54 16.41 4.01
N ASP A 59 -11.13 16.07 2.87
CA ASP A 59 -12.44 15.43 2.79
C ASP A 59 -12.17 13.91 2.88
N PRO A 60 -12.17 13.30 4.09
CA PRO A 60 -11.92 11.88 4.20
C PRO A 60 -13.06 11.15 3.48
N GLY A 61 -12.77 10.03 2.83
CA GLY A 61 -13.73 9.33 1.96
C GLY A 61 -15.10 9.10 2.62
N GLU A 62 -16.14 8.94 1.80
CA GLU A 62 -17.52 8.80 2.29
C GLU A 62 -17.62 7.76 3.44
N GLY A 63 -18.22 8.16 4.56
CA GLY A 63 -18.35 7.30 5.74
C GLY A 63 -17.12 7.25 6.66
N ALA A 64 -16.12 8.10 6.47
CA ALA A 64 -14.95 8.13 7.35
C ALA A 64 -15.30 8.46 8.80
N LYS A 65 -14.62 7.77 9.72
CA LYS A 65 -14.76 7.94 11.17
C LYS A 65 -13.43 8.31 11.79
N LEU A 66 -13.43 9.29 12.68
CA LEU A 66 -12.26 9.63 13.48
C LEU A 66 -12.13 8.66 14.65
N ILE A 67 -11.05 7.89 14.67
CA ILE A 67 -10.73 6.90 15.69
C ILE A 67 -9.26 7.10 16.08
N ASP A 68 -9.01 7.42 17.35
CA ASP A 68 -7.65 7.62 17.90
C ASP A 68 -6.78 8.62 17.11
N GLY A 69 -7.39 9.68 16.56
CA GLY A 69 -6.68 10.70 15.76
C GLY A 69 -6.45 10.31 14.30
N TRP A 70 -7.00 9.18 13.85
CA TRP A 70 -6.99 8.72 12.47
C TRP A 70 -8.39 8.74 11.90
N TRP A 71 -8.56 9.37 10.75
CA TRP A 71 -9.77 9.21 9.94
C TRP A 71 -9.66 7.88 9.22
N GLN A 72 -10.55 6.95 9.49
CA GLN A 72 -10.57 5.61 8.88
C GLN A 72 -11.86 5.43 8.08
N TRP A 73 -11.75 4.92 6.86
CA TRP A 73 -12.87 4.59 6.00
C TRP A 73 -12.60 3.29 5.24
N GLN A 74 -13.64 2.74 4.61
CA GLN A 74 -13.55 1.58 3.74
C GLN A 74 -13.76 2.03 2.30
N PRO A 75 -12.69 2.15 1.49
CA PRO A 75 -12.81 2.52 0.10
C PRO A 75 -13.62 1.48 -0.67
N THR A 76 -14.56 1.94 -1.50
CA THR A 76 -15.28 1.06 -2.43
C THR A 76 -14.50 0.94 -3.73
N LEU A 77 -13.33 0.29 -3.67
CA LEU A 77 -12.53 -0.03 -4.86
C LEU A 77 -12.80 -1.47 -5.30
N PRO A 78 -12.93 -1.73 -6.61
CA PRO A 78 -12.98 -3.10 -7.11
C PRO A 78 -11.64 -3.81 -6.87
N PRO A 79 -11.62 -5.14 -6.78
CA PRO A 79 -10.38 -5.91 -6.68
C PRO A 79 -9.42 -5.56 -7.82
N LEU A 80 -8.18 -5.25 -7.48
CA LEU A 80 -7.16 -4.80 -8.42
C LEU A 80 -6.20 -5.93 -8.77
N PRO A 81 -5.93 -6.21 -10.06
CA PRO A 81 -4.96 -7.25 -10.43
C PRO A 81 -3.52 -6.86 -10.09
N ALA A 82 -3.23 -5.56 -10.00
CA ALA A 82 -1.94 -5.01 -9.60
C ALA A 82 -2.10 -3.56 -9.12
N LEU A 83 -1.24 -3.17 -8.19
CA LEU A 83 -1.02 -1.79 -7.76
C LEU A 83 0.26 -1.25 -8.39
N HIS A 84 0.18 -0.05 -8.94
CA HIS A 84 1.35 0.70 -9.38
C HIS A 84 1.52 1.89 -8.45
N LEU A 85 2.56 1.86 -7.61
CA LEU A 85 2.91 3.00 -6.78
C LEU A 85 3.71 3.96 -7.66
N SER A 86 3.03 4.98 -8.17
CA SER A 86 3.69 6.11 -8.81
C SER A 86 4.21 7.05 -7.74
N ALA A 87 5.50 7.38 -7.75
CA ALA A 87 5.99 8.57 -7.09
C ALA A 87 5.23 9.77 -7.70
N SER A 88 4.42 10.46 -6.91
CA SER A 88 3.63 11.60 -7.38
C SER A 88 4.59 12.76 -7.67
N GLY A 89 5.22 12.72 -8.84
CA GLY A 89 6.16 13.72 -9.33
C GLY A 89 7.51 13.77 -8.59
N ALA A 90 8.00 14.99 -8.35
CA ALA A 90 9.40 15.34 -8.12
C ALA A 90 10.00 15.00 -6.73
N THR A 91 9.30 14.27 -5.86
CA THR A 91 9.79 13.92 -4.52
C THR A 91 9.70 12.41 -4.28
N ALA A 92 10.84 11.80 -3.91
CA ALA A 92 10.86 10.49 -3.30
C ALA A 92 9.91 10.50 -2.10
N SER A 93 8.81 9.76 -2.19
CA SER A 93 7.93 9.49 -1.06
C SER A 93 8.20 8.04 -0.70
N PRO A 94 8.90 7.76 0.40
CA PRO A 94 9.15 6.40 0.81
C PRO A 94 7.80 5.80 1.18
N TRP A 95 7.31 4.91 0.32
CA TRP A 95 6.22 4.02 0.65
C TRP A 95 6.79 2.97 1.58
N THR A 96 6.22 2.80 2.76
CA THR A 96 6.58 1.69 3.64
C THR A 96 5.56 0.59 3.41
N LEU A 97 6.04 -0.54 2.89
CA LEU A 97 5.29 -1.78 2.79
C LEU A 97 5.61 -2.64 4.01
N CYS A 98 4.60 -2.98 4.79
CA CYS A 98 4.72 -3.91 5.91
C CYS A 98 3.91 -5.18 5.63
N VAL A 99 4.58 -6.33 5.73
CA VAL A 99 4.00 -7.66 5.62
C VAL A 99 4.28 -8.39 6.94
N ALA A 100 3.21 -8.69 7.70
CA ALA A 100 3.34 -9.19 9.07
C ALA A 100 4.29 -8.32 9.91
N ASP A 101 5.46 -8.84 10.28
CA ASP A 101 6.49 -8.14 11.08
C ASP A 101 7.63 -7.55 10.24
N GLU A 102 7.62 -7.76 8.91
CA GLU A 102 8.66 -7.27 8.00
C GLU A 102 8.20 -6.00 7.29
N CYS A 103 8.88 -4.89 7.54
CA CYS A 103 8.64 -3.62 6.87
C CYS A 103 9.81 -3.25 5.95
N MET A 104 9.49 -2.75 4.76
CA MET A 104 10.47 -2.24 3.81
C MET A 104 10.04 -0.91 3.19
N SER A 105 11.03 -0.08 2.88
CA SER A 105 10.84 1.18 2.16
C SER A 105 10.93 0.95 0.65
N LEU A 106 9.99 1.53 -0.09
CA LEU A 106 9.83 1.47 -1.54
C LEU A 106 9.77 2.90 -2.08
N GLY A 107 10.28 3.13 -3.30
CA GLY A 107 10.21 4.45 -3.93
C GLY A 107 11.15 5.50 -3.33
N GLU A 108 12.26 5.07 -2.72
CA GLU A 108 13.33 5.93 -2.19
C GLU A 108 14.00 6.78 -3.28
N GLN A 109 13.88 6.35 -4.54
CA GLN A 109 14.36 7.06 -5.73
C GLN A 109 13.17 7.65 -6.48
N ALA A 110 13.27 8.93 -6.84
CA ALA A 110 12.31 9.57 -7.72
C ALA A 110 12.20 8.80 -9.04
N GLU A 111 10.98 8.64 -9.57
CA GLU A 111 10.67 7.96 -10.85
C GLU A 111 10.83 6.44 -10.87
N ALA A 112 11.20 5.79 -9.76
CA ALA A 112 11.23 4.34 -9.68
C ALA A 112 9.80 3.77 -9.69
N ALA A 113 9.42 3.12 -10.78
CA ALA A 113 8.15 2.41 -10.86
C ALA A 113 8.16 1.22 -9.89
N VAL A 114 7.26 1.24 -8.92
CA VAL A 114 7.04 0.11 -8.01
C VAL A 114 5.70 -0.53 -8.33
N LYS A 115 5.72 -1.84 -8.55
CA LYS A 115 4.53 -2.64 -8.86
C LYS A 115 4.33 -3.71 -7.80
N LEU A 116 3.11 -3.81 -7.28
CA LEU A 116 2.69 -4.88 -6.38
C LEU A 116 1.58 -5.67 -7.06
N TRP A 117 1.64 -6.99 -6.98
CA TRP A 117 0.58 -7.86 -7.52
C TRP A 117 0.54 -9.16 -6.74
N SER A 118 -0.63 -9.81 -6.74
CA SER A 118 -0.73 -11.17 -6.24
C SER A 118 -0.11 -12.13 -7.25
N CYS A 119 0.81 -12.97 -6.79
CA CYS A 119 1.43 -14.00 -7.60
C CYS A 119 1.20 -15.37 -6.96
N PRO A 120 1.19 -16.46 -7.75
CA PRO A 120 1.34 -17.78 -7.16
C PRO A 120 2.67 -17.80 -6.40
N GLU A 121 2.66 -18.36 -5.20
CA GLU A 121 3.91 -18.62 -4.48
C GLU A 121 4.82 -19.41 -5.42
N LYS A 122 6.01 -18.87 -5.75
CA LYS A 122 6.97 -19.67 -6.53
C LYS A 122 7.31 -20.86 -5.67
N ALA A 123 6.83 -22.05 -6.06
CA ALA A 123 7.43 -23.28 -5.64
C ALA A 123 8.90 -23.20 -6.10
N GLU A 124 9.81 -22.98 -5.16
CA GLU A 124 11.25 -23.13 -5.39
C GLU A 124 11.47 -24.51 -6.03
N SER A 125 11.77 -24.54 -7.32
CA SER A 125 12.26 -25.73 -7.98
C SER A 125 13.69 -25.94 -7.49
N HIS A 126 13.80 -26.93 -6.61
CA HIS A 126 15.00 -27.51 -6.01
C HIS A 126 16.17 -27.73 -7.01
#